data_AF-A0A235F1X0-F1
#
_entry.id   AF-A0A235F1X0-F1
#
_cell.length_a   1.000
_cell.length_b   1.000
_cell.length_c   1.000
_cell.angle_alpha   90.00
_cell.angle_beta   90.00
_cell.angle_gamma   90.00
#
_symmetry.space_group_name_H-M   'P 1'
#
loop_
_entity.id
_entity.type
_entity.pdbx_description
1 polymer ?
#
loop_
_entity_poly.entity_id
_entity_poly.type
_entity_poly.pdbx_seq_one_letter_code
_entity_poly.pdbx_strand_id
1 'polypeptide(L)'
;MKTLFLPAVRLLDRLNYPLKFSLILLVCGLSAAALLAQIFVSLREDMTVAEREIAGLTLFDAGFAVVLLTQQHRGLNAGVLGGSTELIPKRDAVARELEGAVARLETSMATDSAWVPLQGAWSPVRSELQRLVSSAPTMPAPESFKAHSVAIASLLRWIGDLGEVSGLSRDPDPATSNLIGPLLTSLPQLSEGLGQIRGRGTNIIARREVLRGDEHAMVALLADIARTEATLLESLERAGKANTAIGGALERSRTEIAAAVASVRQAVTRDILEQQFTLAPPAYFDLTTQAISTAVRNFDEVLRPQTGQLLQQRLDELSERLRFQIVLSAVAMLVAGYLFTAVYLAIVRSVRELSAGAKRYAAGDYRTRVDFSARDELSEVAAQFNV
;
A
#
# COMPACT_ATOMS: atom_id res chain seq x y z
N MET A 1 -43.41 -24.91 -21.40
CA MET A 1 -43.06 -24.60 -19.98
C MET A 1 -43.16 -25.82 -19.06
N LYS A 2 -44.23 -26.62 -19.07
CA LYS A 2 -44.36 -27.81 -18.19
C LYS A 2 -43.33 -28.93 -18.43
N THR A 3 -42.80 -29.06 -19.65
CA THR A 3 -41.85 -30.12 -20.01
C THR A 3 -40.46 -29.98 -19.39
N LEU A 4 -40.01 -28.75 -19.10
CA LEU A 4 -38.72 -28.48 -18.46
C LEU A 4 -38.66 -28.97 -17.01
N PHE A 5 -39.80 -28.92 -16.30
CA PHE A 5 -39.90 -29.29 -14.89
C PHE A 5 -40.27 -30.76 -14.66
N LEU A 6 -40.67 -31.51 -15.70
CA LEU A 6 -41.00 -32.94 -15.60
C LEU A 6 -39.96 -33.81 -14.86
N PRO A 7 -38.64 -33.68 -15.10
CA PRO A 7 -37.65 -34.47 -14.36
C PRO A 7 -37.59 -34.10 -12.87
N ALA A 8 -37.67 -32.81 -12.54
CA ALA A 8 -37.67 -32.33 -11.15
C ALA A 8 -38.95 -32.75 -10.41
N VAL A 9 -40.11 -32.66 -11.06
CA VAL A 9 -41.40 -33.11 -10.51
C VAL A 9 -41.36 -34.61 -10.24
N ARG A 10 -40.89 -35.45 -11.18
CA ARG A 10 -40.76 -36.91 -10.98
C ARG A 10 -39.82 -37.28 -9.83
N LEU A 11 -38.75 -36.51 -9.62
CA LEU A 11 -37.83 -36.71 -8.49
C LEU A 11 -38.51 -36.33 -7.17
N LEU A 12 -39.15 -35.16 -7.12
CA LEU A 12 -39.82 -34.66 -5.91
C LEU A 12 -41.04 -35.50 -5.55
N ASP A 13 -41.78 -36.08 -6.50
CA ASP A 13 -42.96 -36.92 -6.22
C ASP A 13 -42.62 -38.20 -5.45
N ARG A 14 -41.36 -38.64 -5.48
CA ARG A 14 -40.87 -39.84 -4.76
C ARG A 14 -40.37 -39.54 -3.34
N LEU A 15 -40.23 -38.27 -2.98
CA LEU A 15 -39.71 -37.84 -1.69
C LEU A 15 -40.83 -37.50 -0.71
N ASN A 16 -40.64 -37.79 0.56
CA ASN A 16 -41.50 -37.27 1.61
C ASN A 16 -41.28 -35.75 1.76
N TYR A 17 -42.29 -35.03 2.28
CA TYR A 17 -42.20 -33.58 2.45
C TYR A 17 -40.94 -33.09 3.20
N PRO A 18 -40.45 -33.75 4.27
CA PRO A 18 -39.19 -33.36 4.92
C PRO A 18 -37.99 -33.33 3.97
N LEU A 19 -37.82 -34.34 3.12
CA LEU A 19 -36.73 -34.38 2.14
C LEU A 19 -36.89 -33.29 1.07
N LYS A 20 -38.11 -32.96 0.63
CA LYS A 20 -38.34 -31.88 -0.34
C LYS A 20 -37.90 -30.52 0.22
N PHE A 21 -38.31 -30.19 1.44
CA PHE A 21 -37.95 -28.92 2.07
C PHE A 21 -36.46 -28.85 2.45
N SER A 22 -35.89 -29.95 2.94
CA SER A 22 -34.45 -30.03 3.22
C SER A 22 -33.60 -29.86 1.96
N LEU A 23 -34.03 -30.42 0.82
CA LEU A 23 -33.33 -30.24 -0.47
C LEU A 23 -33.34 -28.77 -0.90
N ILE A 24 -34.48 -28.09 -0.81
CA ILE A 24 -34.59 -26.67 -1.16
C ILE A 24 -33.73 -25.83 -0.22
N LEU A 25 -33.83 -26.04 1.10
CA LEU A 25 -33.03 -25.33 2.09
C LEU A 25 -31.53 -25.58 1.87
N LEU A 26 -31.14 -26.81 1.53
CA LEU A 26 -29.76 -27.16 1.22
C LEU A 26 -29.27 -26.42 -0.02
N VAL A 27 -30.01 -26.45 -1.13
CA VAL A 27 -29.61 -25.79 -2.38
C VAL A 27 -29.53 -24.28 -2.18
N CYS A 28 -30.56 -23.65 -1.61
CA CYS A 28 -30.57 -22.22 -1.33
C CYS A 28 -29.47 -21.83 -0.33
N GLY A 29 -29.28 -22.63 0.72
CA GLY A 29 -28.24 -22.43 1.73
C GLY A 29 -26.83 -22.54 1.16
N LEU A 30 -26.58 -23.52 0.30
CA LEU A 30 -25.29 -23.68 -0.40
C LEU A 30 -25.02 -22.53 -1.36
N SER A 31 -26.01 -22.09 -2.14
CA SER A 31 -25.87 -20.93 -3.03
C SER A 31 -25.56 -19.65 -2.25
N ALA A 32 -26.27 -19.41 -1.14
CA ALA A 32 -25.99 -18.28 -0.27
C ALA A 32 -24.59 -18.38 0.35
N ALA A 33 -24.21 -19.55 0.88
CA ALA A 33 -22.88 -19.77 1.45
C ALA A 33 -21.76 -19.55 0.44
N ALA A 34 -21.93 -19.97 -0.82
CA ALA A 34 -20.96 -19.75 -1.88
C ALA A 34 -20.74 -18.26 -2.18
N LEU A 35 -21.83 -17.48 -2.29
CA LEU A 35 -21.74 -16.03 -2.49
C LEU A 35 -21.07 -15.32 -1.30
N LEU A 36 -21.39 -15.74 -0.07
CA LEU A 36 -20.77 -15.19 1.12
C LEU A 36 -19.27 -15.52 1.21
N ALA A 37 -18.89 -16.75 0.85
CA ALA A 37 -17.50 -17.14 0.78
C ALA A 37 -16.73 -16.30 -0.25
N GLN A 38 -17.32 -16.04 -1.42
CA GLN A 38 -16.70 -15.19 -2.45
C GLN A 38 -16.47 -13.75 -1.95
N ILE A 39 -17.47 -13.15 -1.30
CA ILE A 39 -17.36 -11.80 -0.74
C ILE A 39 -16.31 -11.75 0.38
N PHE A 40 -16.30 -12.77 1.25
CA PHE A 40 -15.32 -12.89 2.33
C PHE A 40 -13.89 -12.96 1.79
N VAL A 41 -13.64 -13.79 0.77
CA VAL A 41 -12.32 -13.92 0.14
C VAL A 41 -11.90 -12.58 -0.48
N SER A 42 -12.79 -11.93 -1.24
CA SER A 42 -12.50 -10.63 -1.86
C SER A 42 -12.13 -9.55 -0.84
N LEU A 43 -12.94 -9.36 0.21
CA LEU A 43 -12.65 -8.38 1.25
C LEU A 43 -11.38 -8.71 2.01
N ARG A 44 -11.10 -10.00 2.24
CA ARG A 44 -9.88 -10.43 2.93
C ARG A 44 -8.64 -10.15 2.08
N GLU A 45 -8.71 -10.37 0.77
CA GLU A 45 -7.63 -10.01 -0.16
C GLU A 45 -7.36 -8.50 -0.13
N ASP A 46 -8.40 -7.67 -0.20
CA ASP A 46 -8.28 -6.20 -0.11
C ASP A 46 -7.63 -5.76 1.22
N MET A 47 -8.03 -6.38 2.33
CA MET A 47 -7.42 -6.12 3.65
C MET A 47 -5.95 -6.51 3.67
N THR A 48 -5.59 -7.67 3.14
CA THR A 48 -4.19 -8.12 3.07
C THR A 48 -3.34 -7.22 2.17
N VAL A 49 -3.90 -6.64 1.11
CA VAL A 49 -3.21 -5.62 0.31
C VAL A 49 -2.98 -4.35 1.14
N ALA A 50 -4.00 -3.83 1.82
CA ALA A 50 -3.86 -2.64 2.66
C ALA A 50 -2.84 -2.84 3.81
N GLU A 51 -2.87 -4.01 4.47
CA GLU A 51 -1.88 -4.40 5.49
C GLU A 51 -0.45 -4.38 4.92
N ARG A 52 -0.25 -4.91 3.71
CA ARG A 52 1.05 -4.93 3.03
C ARG A 52 1.52 -3.54 2.61
N GLU A 53 0.62 -2.66 2.18
CA GLU A 53 0.97 -1.28 1.84
C GLU A 53 1.44 -0.51 3.08
N ILE A 54 0.76 -0.66 4.22
CA ILE A 54 1.15 -0.05 5.50
C ILE A 54 2.52 -0.57 5.96
N ALA A 55 2.72 -1.89 5.90
CA ALA A 55 4.00 -2.50 6.22
C ALA A 55 5.10 -2.05 5.22
N GLY A 56 4.73 -1.87 3.95
CA GLY A 56 5.59 -1.34 2.89
C GLY A 56 6.07 0.08 3.15
N LEU A 57 5.23 0.96 3.71
CA LEU A 57 5.66 2.30 4.13
C LEU A 57 6.74 2.25 5.22
N THR A 58 6.60 1.34 6.18
CA THR A 58 7.61 1.16 7.24
C THR A 58 8.93 0.66 6.67
N LEU A 59 8.86 -0.28 5.72
CA LEU A 59 10.05 -0.79 5.04
C LEU A 59 10.68 0.27 4.12
N PHE A 60 9.86 1.15 3.53
CA PHE A 60 10.32 2.28 2.73
C PHE A 60 11.16 3.24 3.57
N ASP A 61 10.74 3.58 4.79
CA ASP A 61 11.52 4.45 5.68
C ASP A 61 12.93 3.87 5.92
N ALA A 62 13.01 2.57 6.22
CA ALA A 62 14.27 1.88 6.46
C ALA A 62 15.15 1.87 5.20
N GLY A 63 14.57 1.59 4.03
CA GLY A 63 15.27 1.59 2.75
C GLY A 63 15.75 2.98 2.32
N PHE A 64 14.90 3.98 2.48
CA PHE A 64 15.20 5.36 2.11
C PHE A 64 16.26 5.97 3.03
N ALA A 65 16.31 5.59 4.31
CA ALA A 65 17.42 5.94 5.19
C ALA A 65 18.77 5.44 4.66
N VAL A 66 18.83 4.21 4.11
CA VAL A 66 20.06 3.69 3.47
C VAL A 66 20.43 4.52 2.24
N VAL A 67 19.45 4.94 1.42
CA VAL A 67 19.68 5.85 0.29
C VAL A 67 20.34 7.15 0.76
N LEU A 68 19.73 7.84 1.73
CA LEU A 68 20.19 9.13 2.23
C LEU A 68 21.60 9.04 2.83
N LEU A 69 21.87 8.02 3.64
CA LEU A 69 23.18 7.79 4.25
C LEU A 69 24.25 7.43 3.21
N THR A 70 23.90 6.64 2.19
CA THR A 70 24.83 6.34 1.08
C THR A 70 25.15 7.60 0.26
N GLN A 71 24.15 8.43 -0.02
CA GLN A 71 24.33 9.74 -0.67
C GLN A 71 25.20 10.69 0.15
N GLN A 72 25.04 10.69 1.47
CA GLN A 72 25.83 11.51 2.39
C GLN A 72 27.28 11.02 2.47
N HIS A 73 27.47 9.70 2.60
CA HIS A 73 28.79 9.08 2.57
C HIS A 73 29.53 9.39 1.26
N ARG A 74 28.86 9.28 0.10
CA ARG A 74 29.42 9.67 -1.21
C ARG A 74 29.95 11.10 -1.20
N GLY A 75 29.14 12.04 -0.72
CA GLY A 75 29.51 13.46 -0.73
C GLY A 75 30.68 13.77 0.20
N LEU A 76 30.69 13.21 1.40
CA LEU A 76 31.77 13.37 2.37
C LEU A 76 33.07 12.74 1.85
N ASN A 77 32.99 11.53 1.31
CA ASN A 77 34.15 10.86 0.75
C ASN A 77 34.74 11.63 -0.44
N ALA A 78 33.89 12.20 -1.31
CA ALA A 78 34.34 13.06 -2.41
C ALA A 78 35.07 14.33 -1.91
N GLY A 79 34.61 14.93 -0.82
CA GLY A 79 35.29 16.06 -0.18
C GLY A 79 36.64 15.68 0.43
N VAL A 80 36.70 14.54 1.14
CA VAL A 80 37.96 14.02 1.71
C VAL A 80 38.98 13.69 0.62
N LEU A 81 38.57 12.97 -0.43
CA LEU A 81 39.44 12.66 -1.57
C LEU A 81 39.79 13.91 -2.41
N GLY A 82 39.03 15.00 -2.26
CA GLY A 82 39.35 16.32 -2.80
C GLY A 82 40.33 17.13 -1.96
N GLY A 83 40.81 16.60 -0.83
CA GLY A 83 41.81 17.24 0.04
C GLY A 83 41.26 17.85 1.33
N SER A 84 39.95 17.80 1.59
CA SER A 84 39.36 18.35 2.82
C SER A 84 39.42 17.33 3.97
N THR A 85 40.52 17.34 4.73
CA THR A 85 40.73 16.43 5.88
C THR A 85 39.74 16.67 7.02
N GLU A 86 39.19 17.88 7.13
CA GLU A 86 38.16 18.27 8.12
C GLU A 86 36.88 17.44 8.01
N LEU A 87 36.60 16.84 6.85
CA LEU A 87 35.42 16.02 6.61
C LEU A 87 35.57 14.56 7.06
N ILE A 88 36.78 14.11 7.42
CA ILE A 88 37.06 12.72 7.81
C ILE A 88 36.19 12.25 8.98
N PRO A 89 36.09 12.99 10.12
CA PRO A 89 35.27 12.52 11.25
C PRO A 89 33.79 12.35 10.88
N LYS A 90 33.26 13.26 10.05
CA LYS A 90 31.87 13.23 9.59
C LYS A 90 31.63 12.06 8.64
N ARG A 91 32.56 11.79 7.71
CA ARG A 91 32.50 10.61 6.82
C ARG A 91 32.44 9.32 7.64
N ASP A 92 33.33 9.17 8.62
CA ASP A 92 33.44 7.93 9.39
C ASP A 92 32.24 7.72 10.31
N ALA A 93 31.63 8.80 10.82
CA ALA A 93 30.36 8.73 11.53
C ALA A 93 29.23 8.22 10.62
N VAL A 94 29.08 8.82 9.44
CA VAL A 94 28.05 8.42 8.47
C VAL A 94 28.25 7.00 7.96
N ALA A 95 29.48 6.53 7.82
CA ALA A 95 29.78 5.13 7.50
C ALA A 95 29.20 4.16 8.54
N ARG A 96 29.38 4.45 9.84
CA ARG A 96 28.80 3.64 10.93
C ARG A 96 27.28 3.71 10.96
N GLU A 97 26.72 4.90 10.72
CA GLU A 97 25.27 5.07 10.63
C GLU A 97 24.67 4.27 9.47
N LEU A 98 25.36 4.25 8.32
CA LEU A 98 24.97 3.47 7.14
C LEU A 98 24.98 1.97 7.44
N GLU A 99 26.03 1.44 8.08
CA GLU A 99 26.07 0.04 8.51
C GLU A 99 24.90 -0.31 9.43
N GLY A 100 24.59 0.57 10.40
CA GLY A 100 23.43 0.41 11.27
C GLY A 100 22.09 0.46 10.53
N ALA A 101 21.95 1.33 9.53
CA ALA A 101 20.75 1.43 8.70
C ALA A 101 20.53 0.19 7.83
N VAL A 102 21.60 -0.34 7.24
CA VAL A 102 21.60 -1.61 6.49
C VAL A 102 21.11 -2.73 7.41
N ALA A 103 21.64 -2.85 8.64
CA ALA A 103 21.21 -3.89 9.58
C ALA A 103 19.73 -3.76 9.98
N ARG A 104 19.23 -2.53 10.20
CA ARG A 104 17.81 -2.27 10.49
C ARG A 104 16.90 -2.66 9.32
N LEU A 105 17.31 -2.33 8.09
CA LEU A 105 16.58 -2.72 6.89
C LEU A 105 16.49 -4.24 6.76
N GLU A 106 17.60 -4.96 6.96
CA GLU A 106 17.62 -6.41 6.90
C GLU A 106 16.74 -7.06 7.96
N THR A 107 16.73 -6.50 9.17
CA THR A 107 15.85 -6.97 10.26
C THR A 107 14.38 -6.75 9.90
N SER A 108 14.05 -5.60 9.32
CA SER A 108 12.69 -5.26 8.90
C SER A 108 12.21 -6.19 7.78
N MET A 109 13.05 -6.47 6.79
CA MET A 109 12.74 -7.45 5.74
C MET A 109 12.58 -8.87 6.28
N ALA A 110 13.32 -9.26 7.31
CA ALA A 110 13.23 -10.60 7.90
C ALA A 110 11.98 -10.81 8.76
N THR A 111 11.29 -9.73 9.15
CA THR A 111 10.13 -9.79 10.05
C THR A 111 8.86 -10.31 9.35
N ASP A 112 8.76 -10.15 8.03
CA ASP A 112 7.60 -10.59 7.24
C ASP A 112 8.02 -11.31 5.96
N SER A 113 7.46 -12.50 5.75
CA SER A 113 7.64 -13.30 4.53
C SER A 113 7.21 -12.58 3.25
N ALA A 114 6.35 -11.55 3.35
CA ALA A 114 5.97 -10.71 2.22
C ALA A 114 7.18 -10.05 1.53
N TRP A 115 8.30 -9.88 2.24
CA TRP A 115 9.51 -9.22 1.72
C TRP A 115 10.53 -10.18 1.11
N VAL A 116 10.28 -11.49 1.09
CA VAL A 116 11.16 -12.48 0.45
C VAL A 116 11.52 -12.11 -1.01
N PRO A 117 10.58 -11.62 -1.86
CA PRO A 117 10.91 -11.21 -3.22
C PRO A 117 11.98 -10.11 -3.32
N LEU A 118 12.12 -9.26 -2.30
CA LEU A 118 13.07 -8.15 -2.27
C LEU A 118 14.50 -8.58 -1.90
N GLN A 119 14.67 -9.75 -1.29
CA GLN A 119 15.96 -10.22 -0.77
C GLN A 119 16.98 -10.49 -1.89
N GLY A 120 16.52 -11.04 -3.02
CA GLY A 120 17.37 -11.33 -4.18
C GLY A 120 18.00 -10.08 -4.78
N ALA A 121 17.21 -9.01 -4.95
CA ALA A 121 17.68 -7.73 -5.44
C ALA A 121 18.54 -6.97 -4.41
N TRP A 122 18.27 -7.16 -3.11
CA TRP A 122 19.00 -6.51 -2.02
C TRP A 122 20.45 -7.02 -1.84
N SER A 123 20.67 -8.33 -1.93
CA SER A 123 21.97 -8.95 -1.58
C SER A 123 23.19 -8.36 -2.35
N PRO A 124 23.11 -8.14 -3.69
CA PRO A 124 24.19 -7.48 -4.41
C PRO A 124 24.41 -6.02 -3.96
N VAL A 125 23.33 -5.29 -3.66
CA VAL A 125 23.40 -3.91 -3.19
C VAL A 125 24.09 -3.83 -1.84
N ARG A 126 23.69 -4.68 -0.89
CA ARG A 126 24.33 -4.82 0.43
C ARG A 126 25.83 -5.05 0.31
N SER A 127 26.23 -6.01 -0.53
CA SER A 127 27.64 -6.37 -0.74
C SER A 127 28.44 -5.19 -1.29
N GLU A 128 27.86 -4.44 -2.23
CA GLU A 128 28.49 -3.25 -2.79
C GLU A 128 28.61 -2.12 -1.76
N LEU A 129 27.60 -1.89 -0.93
CA LEU A 129 27.67 -0.88 0.15
C LEU A 129 28.79 -1.19 1.15
N GLN A 130 28.92 -2.46 1.56
CA GLN A 130 30.00 -2.89 2.46
C GLN A 130 31.38 -2.70 1.82
N ARG A 131 31.51 -2.99 0.52
CA ARG A 131 32.72 -2.74 -0.24
C ARG A 131 33.04 -1.24 -0.28
N LEU A 132 32.05 -0.39 -0.55
CA LEU A 132 32.23 1.07 -0.63
C LEU A 132 32.68 1.68 0.69
N VAL A 133 32.11 1.26 1.81
CA VAL A 133 32.51 1.73 3.15
C VAL A 133 33.95 1.31 3.47
N SER A 134 34.30 0.05 3.21
CA SER A 134 35.65 -0.49 3.52
C SER A 134 36.76 0.03 2.61
N SER A 135 36.48 0.28 1.32
CA SER A 135 37.46 0.73 0.32
C SER A 135 37.43 2.24 0.06
N ALA A 136 36.60 2.99 0.77
CA ALA A 136 36.45 4.44 0.63
C ALA A 136 37.78 5.24 0.59
N PRO A 137 38.81 4.93 1.40
CA PRO A 137 40.05 5.70 1.43
C PRO A 137 41.03 5.40 0.29
N THR A 138 40.89 4.26 -0.39
CA THR A 138 41.91 3.74 -1.33
C THR A 138 41.49 3.88 -2.79
N MET A 139 40.21 4.15 -3.07
CA MET A 139 39.72 4.36 -4.43
C MET A 139 40.00 5.78 -4.95
N PRO A 140 40.39 5.94 -6.23
CA PRO A 140 40.46 7.26 -6.87
C PRO A 140 39.11 8.00 -6.78
N ALA A 141 39.15 9.33 -6.57
CA ALA A 141 37.93 10.12 -6.33
C ALA A 141 36.83 9.93 -7.42
N PRO A 142 37.16 9.97 -8.74
CA PRO A 142 36.15 9.77 -9.78
C PRO A 142 35.53 8.37 -9.75
N GLU A 143 36.35 7.34 -9.47
CA GLU A 143 35.90 5.94 -9.40
C GLU A 143 35.04 5.71 -8.17
N SER A 144 35.45 6.23 -7.01
CA SER A 144 34.66 6.18 -5.78
C SER A 144 33.30 6.83 -5.96
N PHE A 145 33.26 8.04 -6.53
CA PHE A 145 32.00 8.75 -6.78
C PHE A 145 31.08 7.98 -7.74
N LYS A 146 31.64 7.43 -8.83
CA LYS A 146 30.90 6.62 -9.79
C LYS A 146 30.33 5.37 -9.14
N ALA A 147 31.13 4.62 -8.38
CA ALA A 147 30.70 3.40 -7.72
C ALA A 147 29.56 3.64 -6.71
N HIS A 148 29.67 4.70 -5.90
CA HIS A 148 28.57 5.12 -5.02
C HIS A 148 27.30 5.48 -5.81
N SER A 149 27.44 6.19 -6.93
CA SER A 149 26.28 6.59 -7.74
C SER A 149 25.56 5.39 -8.36
N VAL A 150 26.31 4.35 -8.76
CA VAL A 150 25.74 3.07 -9.23
C VAL A 150 25.03 2.31 -8.11
N ALA A 151 25.60 2.30 -6.90
CA ALA A 151 24.97 1.70 -5.73
C ALA A 151 23.66 2.42 -5.37
N ILE A 152 23.65 3.76 -5.37
CA ILE A 152 22.46 4.57 -5.12
C ILE A 152 21.40 4.32 -6.19
N ALA A 153 21.75 4.30 -7.48
CA ALA A 153 20.81 3.95 -8.54
C ALA A 153 20.20 2.54 -8.36
N SER A 154 20.94 1.60 -7.77
CA SER A 154 20.45 0.26 -7.45
C SER A 154 19.52 0.27 -6.23
N LEU A 155 19.83 1.08 -5.20
CA LEU A 155 18.93 1.32 -4.08
C LEU A 155 17.61 1.96 -4.51
N LEU A 156 17.65 2.94 -5.41
CA LEU A 156 16.44 3.59 -5.93
C LEU A 156 15.56 2.63 -6.75
N ARG A 157 16.18 1.72 -7.52
CA ARG A 157 15.44 0.64 -8.19
C ARG A 157 14.81 -0.31 -7.17
N TRP A 158 15.55 -0.68 -6.13
CA TRP A 158 15.04 -1.51 -5.04
C TRP A 158 13.85 -0.86 -4.31
N ILE A 159 13.85 0.47 -4.13
CA ILE A 159 12.68 1.22 -3.63
C ILE A 159 11.48 1.11 -4.57
N GLY A 160 11.71 1.11 -5.89
CA GLY A 160 10.69 0.82 -6.90
C GLY A 160 10.11 -0.60 -6.73
N ASP A 161 10.97 -1.61 -6.63
CA ASP A 161 10.57 -3.01 -6.42
C ASP A 161 9.77 -3.16 -5.12
N LEU A 162 10.16 -2.45 -4.05
CA LEU A 162 9.40 -2.37 -2.80
C LEU A 162 8.00 -1.82 -3.04
N GLY A 163 7.87 -0.75 -3.83
CA GLY A 163 6.59 -0.18 -4.22
C GLY A 163 5.70 -1.16 -4.99
N GLU A 164 6.28 -2.05 -5.79
CA GLU A 164 5.53 -3.09 -6.53
C GLU A 164 5.09 -4.25 -5.64
N VAL A 165 6.00 -4.75 -4.79
CA VAL A 165 5.78 -5.89 -3.89
C VAL A 165 4.80 -5.54 -2.76
N SER A 166 4.90 -4.34 -2.20
CA SER A 166 3.99 -3.86 -1.15
C SER A 166 2.59 -3.52 -1.67
N GLY A 167 2.45 -3.24 -2.97
CA GLY A 167 1.22 -2.73 -3.58
C GLY A 167 1.13 -1.20 -3.64
N LEU A 168 2.01 -0.47 -2.96
CA LEU A 168 2.00 1.00 -2.89
C LEU A 168 1.98 1.67 -4.27
N SER A 169 2.76 1.16 -5.23
CA SER A 169 2.81 1.69 -6.60
C SER A 169 1.50 1.53 -7.39
N ARG A 170 0.61 0.66 -6.93
CA ARG A 170 -0.67 0.31 -7.58
C ARG A 170 -1.87 0.60 -6.67
N ASP A 171 -1.70 1.48 -5.69
CA ASP A 171 -2.78 1.88 -4.80
C ASP A 171 -3.99 2.40 -5.63
N PRO A 172 -5.19 1.81 -5.47
CA PRO A 172 -6.35 2.15 -6.29
C PRO A 172 -7.01 3.47 -5.89
N ASP A 173 -6.69 4.03 -4.73
CA ASP A 173 -7.32 5.24 -4.19
C ASP A 173 -6.58 6.50 -4.68
N PRO A 174 -7.25 7.43 -5.39
CA PRO A 174 -6.65 8.70 -5.78
C PRO A 174 -6.09 9.53 -4.61
N ALA A 175 -6.73 9.50 -3.42
CA ALA A 175 -6.28 10.29 -2.28
C ALA A 175 -4.91 9.82 -1.77
N THR A 176 -4.71 8.50 -1.69
CA THR A 176 -3.49 7.87 -1.21
C THR A 176 -2.42 7.79 -2.31
N SER A 177 -2.78 7.39 -3.53
CA SER A 177 -1.84 7.29 -4.66
C SER A 177 -1.16 8.62 -5.01
N ASN A 178 -1.86 9.75 -4.90
CA ASN A 178 -1.25 11.08 -5.09
C ASN A 178 -0.21 11.43 -4.00
N LEU A 179 -0.26 10.79 -2.82
CA LEU A 179 0.75 10.95 -1.77
C LEU A 179 1.89 9.93 -1.90
N ILE A 180 1.59 8.70 -2.30
CA ILE A 180 2.57 7.62 -2.49
C ILE A 180 3.50 7.91 -3.67
N GLY A 181 2.98 8.41 -4.79
CA GLY A 181 3.76 8.67 -6.00
C GLY A 181 5.03 9.51 -5.73
N PRO A 182 4.90 10.69 -5.10
CA PRO A 182 6.05 11.51 -4.70
C PRO A 182 7.05 10.80 -3.78
N LEU A 183 6.57 9.98 -2.84
CA LEU A 183 7.41 9.24 -1.89
C LEU A 183 8.30 8.23 -2.62
N LEU A 184 7.73 7.45 -3.54
CA LEU A 184 8.45 6.38 -4.23
C LEU A 184 9.33 6.89 -5.39
N THR A 185 9.07 8.08 -5.92
CA THR A 185 9.70 8.53 -7.18
C THR A 185 10.36 9.90 -7.09
N SER A 186 9.58 10.98 -7.04
CA SER A 186 10.10 12.35 -7.20
C SER A 186 11.00 12.79 -6.05
N LEU A 187 10.68 12.40 -4.81
CA LEU A 187 11.55 12.70 -3.66
C LEU A 187 12.92 12.01 -3.77
N PRO A 188 13.00 10.68 -3.95
CA PRO A 188 14.29 10.02 -4.12
C PRO A 188 15.11 10.55 -5.30
N GLN A 189 14.46 10.94 -6.40
CA GLN A 189 15.12 11.55 -7.55
C GLN A 189 15.67 12.95 -7.22
N LEU A 190 14.87 13.80 -6.55
CA LEU A 190 15.31 15.13 -6.15
C LEU A 190 16.47 15.06 -5.15
N SER A 191 16.37 14.17 -4.16
CA SER A 191 17.43 13.97 -3.16
C SER A 191 18.72 13.48 -3.82
N GLU A 192 18.64 12.63 -4.83
CA GLU A 192 19.80 12.15 -5.57
C GLU A 192 20.45 13.24 -6.42
N GLY A 193 19.66 14.03 -7.16
CA GLY A 193 20.17 15.16 -7.93
C GLY A 193 20.91 16.15 -7.03
N LEU A 194 20.29 16.56 -5.93
CA LEU A 194 20.91 17.42 -4.91
C LEU A 194 22.14 16.76 -4.28
N GLY A 195 22.09 15.46 -4.04
CA GLY A 195 23.20 14.67 -3.51
C GLY A 195 24.41 14.62 -4.45
N GLN A 196 24.18 14.58 -5.76
CA GLN A 196 25.25 14.67 -6.76
C GLN A 196 25.86 16.07 -6.82
N ILE A 197 25.03 17.11 -6.78
CA ILE A 197 25.49 18.51 -6.69
C ILE A 197 26.32 18.73 -5.43
N ARG A 198 25.89 18.18 -4.28
CA ARG A 198 26.64 18.22 -3.03
C ARG A 198 28.02 17.61 -3.19
N GLY A 199 28.10 16.35 -3.65
CA GLY A 199 29.38 15.64 -3.72
C GLY A 199 30.34 16.20 -4.77
N ARG A 200 29.86 16.51 -5.98
CA ARG A 200 30.69 17.13 -7.02
C ARG A 200 31.14 18.53 -6.62
N GLY A 201 30.20 19.36 -6.15
CA GLY A 201 30.51 20.72 -5.76
C GLY A 201 31.47 20.80 -4.57
N THR A 202 31.32 19.94 -3.57
CA THR A 202 32.27 19.86 -2.43
C THR A 202 33.68 19.51 -2.93
N ASN A 203 33.81 18.58 -3.87
CA ASN A 203 35.09 18.20 -4.45
C ASN A 203 35.70 19.32 -5.33
N ILE A 204 34.90 20.01 -6.14
CA ILE A 204 35.30 21.18 -6.94
C ILE A 204 35.82 22.31 -6.04
N ILE A 205 35.06 22.65 -4.99
CA ILE A 205 35.41 23.73 -4.04
C ILE A 205 36.65 23.36 -3.22
N ALA A 206 36.82 22.09 -2.84
CA ALA A 206 38.01 21.63 -2.14
C ALA A 206 39.28 21.76 -3.01
N ARG A 207 39.16 21.46 -4.31
CA ARG A 207 40.25 21.63 -5.29
C ARG A 207 40.50 23.09 -5.69
N ARG A 208 39.49 23.97 -5.53
CA ARG A 208 39.50 25.36 -6.01
C ARG A 208 39.77 25.50 -7.50
N GLU A 209 39.29 24.54 -8.28
CA GLU A 209 39.46 24.50 -9.73
C GLU A 209 38.22 23.87 -10.37
N VAL A 210 37.72 24.47 -11.45
CA VAL A 210 36.64 23.90 -12.27
C VAL A 210 37.24 23.37 -13.56
N LEU A 211 37.14 22.05 -13.77
CA LEU A 211 37.47 21.42 -15.03
C LEU A 211 36.29 21.53 -16.01
N ARG A 212 36.54 21.50 -17.33
CA ARG A 212 35.46 21.55 -18.34
C ARG A 212 34.39 20.46 -18.13
N GLY A 213 34.82 19.26 -17.75
CA GLY A 213 33.90 18.16 -17.44
C GLY A 213 33.04 18.42 -16.20
N ASP A 214 33.55 19.19 -15.23
CA ASP A 214 32.82 19.57 -14.02
C ASP A 214 31.72 20.59 -14.35
N GLU A 215 32.04 21.62 -15.13
CA GLU A 215 31.07 22.64 -15.56
C GLU A 215 29.88 22.01 -16.32
N HIS A 216 30.16 21.18 -17.33
CA HIS A 216 29.12 20.47 -18.07
C HIS A 216 28.26 19.56 -17.18
N ALA A 217 28.89 18.84 -16.23
CA ALA A 217 28.16 17.98 -15.30
C ALA A 217 27.27 18.78 -14.35
N MET A 218 27.75 19.91 -13.83
CA MET A 218 26.97 20.76 -12.91
C MET A 218 25.79 21.42 -13.63
N VAL A 219 25.96 21.91 -14.86
CA VAL A 219 24.86 22.46 -15.66
C VAL A 219 23.80 21.40 -15.97
N ALA A 220 24.24 20.19 -16.37
CA ALA A 220 23.31 19.07 -16.62
C ALA A 220 22.52 18.69 -15.36
N LEU A 221 23.18 18.63 -14.19
CA LEU A 221 22.53 18.34 -12.91
C LEU A 221 21.54 19.43 -12.50
N LEU A 222 21.87 20.71 -12.69
CA LEU A 222 20.94 21.81 -12.40
C LEU A 222 19.69 21.72 -13.28
N ALA A 223 19.83 21.38 -14.56
CA ALA A 223 18.70 21.18 -15.45
C ALA A 223 17.82 20.00 -15.02
N ASP A 224 18.44 18.87 -14.63
CA ASP A 224 17.69 17.70 -14.18
C ASP A 224 16.97 17.93 -12.85
N ILE A 225 17.61 18.63 -11.91
CA ILE A 225 16.98 19.06 -10.65
C ILE A 225 15.80 19.98 -10.92
N ALA A 226 15.93 20.96 -11.83
CA ALA A 226 14.82 21.85 -12.15
C ALA A 226 13.59 21.09 -12.69
N ARG A 227 13.80 20.06 -13.51
CA ARG A 227 12.71 19.18 -13.97
C ARG A 227 12.11 18.37 -12.83
N THR A 228 12.94 17.76 -12.00
CA THR A 228 12.50 16.89 -10.91
C THR A 228 11.79 17.68 -9.81
N GLU A 229 12.29 18.88 -9.50
CA GLU A 229 11.64 19.86 -8.63
C GLU A 229 10.25 20.22 -9.16
N ALA A 230 10.12 20.59 -10.44
CA ALA A 230 8.83 20.92 -11.03
C ALA A 230 7.82 19.75 -10.91
N THR A 231 8.24 18.53 -11.25
CA THR A 231 7.42 17.32 -11.12
C THR A 231 6.99 17.09 -9.66
N LEU A 232 7.91 17.28 -8.71
CA LEU A 232 7.58 17.14 -7.30
C LEU A 232 6.57 18.20 -6.85
N LEU A 233 6.81 19.46 -7.17
CA LEU A 233 5.92 20.56 -6.79
C LEU A 233 4.52 20.42 -7.39
N GLU A 234 4.41 19.93 -8.63
CA GLU A 234 3.11 19.61 -9.26
C GLU A 234 2.42 18.46 -8.53
N SER A 235 3.16 17.41 -8.17
CA SER A 235 2.60 16.26 -7.46
C SER A 235 2.11 16.64 -6.06
N LEU A 236 2.84 17.50 -5.35
CA LEU A 236 2.41 18.06 -4.05
C LEU A 236 1.16 18.93 -4.19
N GLU A 237 1.04 19.71 -5.27
CA GLU A 237 -0.17 20.49 -5.54
C GLU A 237 -1.38 19.58 -5.77
N ARG A 238 -1.22 18.54 -6.58
CA ARG A 238 -2.27 17.53 -6.81
C ARG A 238 -2.67 16.82 -5.53
N ALA A 239 -1.68 16.42 -4.72
CA ALA A 239 -1.91 15.81 -3.42
C ALA A 239 -2.70 16.74 -2.48
N GLY A 240 -2.39 18.05 -2.47
CA GLY A 240 -3.11 19.04 -1.68
C GLY A 240 -4.55 19.29 -2.14
N LYS A 241 -4.82 19.19 -3.44
CA LYS A 241 -6.17 19.25 -3.99
C LYS A 241 -6.99 17.99 -3.65
N ALA A 242 -6.36 16.81 -3.67
CA ALA A 242 -6.99 15.55 -3.30
C ALA A 242 -7.21 15.42 -1.78
N ASN A 243 -6.33 16.03 -0.98
CA ASN A 243 -6.34 15.94 0.48
C ASN A 243 -6.43 17.33 1.12
N THR A 244 -7.62 17.93 1.06
CA THR A 244 -7.85 19.33 1.50
C THR A 244 -7.45 19.59 2.95
N ALA A 245 -7.53 18.58 3.83
CA ALA A 245 -7.11 18.65 5.22
C ALA A 245 -5.62 19.00 5.40
N ILE A 246 -4.76 18.58 4.46
CA ILE A 246 -3.31 18.86 4.49
C ILE A 246 -2.85 19.82 3.39
N GLY A 247 -3.77 20.38 2.59
CA GLY A 247 -3.43 21.24 1.46
C GLY A 247 -2.57 22.45 1.85
N GLY A 248 -2.85 23.08 2.99
CA GLY A 248 -2.04 24.19 3.49
C GLY A 248 -0.63 23.78 3.96
N ALA A 249 -0.47 22.57 4.49
CA ALA A 249 0.84 22.03 4.86
C ALA A 249 1.67 21.70 3.61
N LEU A 250 1.04 21.08 2.60
CA LEU A 250 1.69 20.77 1.33
C LEU A 250 2.11 22.03 0.55
N GLU A 251 1.30 23.09 0.58
CA GLU A 251 1.68 24.36 -0.05
C GLU A 251 2.89 25.02 0.65
N ARG A 252 2.96 24.90 1.98
CA ARG A 252 4.15 25.31 2.74
C ARG A 252 5.36 24.49 2.32
N SER A 253 5.24 23.16 2.26
CA SER A 253 6.31 22.27 1.82
C SER A 253 6.80 22.62 0.41
N ARG A 254 5.90 22.93 -0.53
CA ARG A 254 6.25 23.39 -1.88
C ARG A 254 7.11 24.65 -1.84
N THR A 255 6.70 25.65 -1.06
CA THR A 255 7.42 26.92 -0.94
C THR A 255 8.81 26.72 -0.32
N GLU A 256 8.92 25.93 0.74
CA GLU A 256 10.18 25.64 1.42
C GLU A 256 11.16 24.86 0.54
N ILE A 257 10.67 23.83 -0.18
CA ILE A 257 11.48 23.05 -1.12
C ILE A 257 11.99 23.95 -2.24
N ALA A 258 11.12 24.78 -2.83
CA ALA A 258 11.50 25.70 -3.90
C ALA A 258 12.58 26.71 -3.45
N ALA A 259 12.43 27.28 -2.25
CA ALA A 259 13.42 28.19 -1.68
C ALA A 259 14.77 27.49 -1.41
N ALA A 260 14.73 26.26 -0.92
CA ALA A 260 15.93 25.48 -0.63
C ALA A 260 16.69 25.08 -1.91
N VAL A 261 15.98 24.63 -2.95
CA VAL A 261 16.58 24.31 -4.26
C VAL A 261 17.12 25.56 -4.94
N ALA A 262 16.41 26.69 -4.85
CA ALA A 262 16.88 27.98 -5.36
C ALA A 262 18.20 28.42 -4.68
N SER A 263 18.33 28.20 -3.37
CA SER A 263 19.55 28.51 -2.61
C SER A 263 20.74 27.66 -3.08
N VAL A 264 20.52 26.37 -3.35
CA VAL A 264 21.54 25.48 -3.93
C VAL A 264 21.94 25.94 -5.33
N ARG A 265 20.97 26.26 -6.18
CA ARG A 265 21.23 26.78 -7.53
C ARG A 265 22.09 28.05 -7.48
N GLN A 266 21.77 28.98 -6.59
CA GLN A 266 22.55 30.21 -6.41
C GLN A 266 23.99 29.92 -5.97
N ALA A 267 24.17 29.01 -4.99
CA ALA A 267 25.50 28.62 -4.53
C ALA A 267 26.32 27.96 -5.67
N VAL A 268 25.72 27.07 -6.46
CA VAL A 268 26.40 26.45 -7.61
C VAL A 268 26.79 27.49 -8.65
N THR A 269 25.87 28.40 -9.01
CA THR A 269 26.17 29.44 -10.00
C THR A 269 27.33 30.32 -9.55
N ARG A 270 27.26 30.86 -8.33
CA ARG A 270 28.26 31.79 -7.80
C ARG A 270 29.60 31.13 -7.49
N ASP A 271 29.58 30.05 -6.70
CA ASP A 271 30.81 29.47 -6.16
C ASP A 271 31.51 28.53 -7.15
N ILE A 272 30.77 27.92 -8.08
CA ILE A 272 31.31 26.96 -9.05
C ILE A 272 31.34 27.54 -10.46
N LEU A 273 30.19 27.91 -11.05
CA LEU A 273 30.17 28.33 -12.46
C LEU A 273 30.89 29.66 -12.69
N GLU A 274 30.74 30.61 -11.77
CA GLU A 274 31.48 31.88 -11.77
C GLU A 274 32.84 31.79 -11.06
N GLN A 275 33.21 30.61 -10.56
CA GLN A 275 34.51 30.30 -9.96
C GLN A 275 34.92 31.24 -8.81
N GLN A 276 33.96 31.77 -8.05
CA GLN A 276 34.28 32.67 -6.94
C GLN A 276 34.87 31.94 -5.72
N PHE A 277 34.56 30.65 -5.53
CA PHE A 277 35.04 29.79 -4.43
C PHE A 277 34.99 30.46 -3.04
N THR A 278 33.91 31.18 -2.75
CA THR A 278 33.70 31.91 -1.48
C THR A 278 33.37 30.99 -0.32
N LEU A 279 32.68 29.88 -0.58
CA LEU A 279 32.31 28.89 0.42
C LEU A 279 33.47 27.92 0.70
N ALA A 280 33.69 27.61 1.98
CA ALA A 280 34.54 26.48 2.37
C ALA A 280 33.84 25.14 2.06
N PRO A 281 34.58 24.05 1.80
CA PRO A 281 33.98 22.75 1.47
C PRO A 281 32.95 22.26 2.50
N PRO A 282 33.19 22.33 3.83
CA PRO A 282 32.16 21.97 4.82
C PRO A 282 30.91 22.84 4.74
N ALA A 283 31.06 24.15 4.52
CA ALA A 283 29.93 25.08 4.42
C ALA A 283 29.07 24.81 3.17
N TYR A 284 29.68 24.53 2.02
CA TYR A 284 28.95 24.13 0.82
C TYR A 284 28.24 22.78 1.00
N PHE A 285 28.92 21.82 1.64
CA PHE A 285 28.34 20.53 1.97
C PHE A 285 27.10 20.68 2.87
N ASP A 286 27.16 21.55 3.88
CA ASP A 286 26.06 21.79 4.82
C ASP A 286 24.89 22.52 4.17
N LEU A 287 25.15 23.54 3.34
CA LEU A 287 24.11 24.25 2.57
C LEU A 287 23.31 23.30 1.68
N THR A 288 24.00 22.43 0.93
CA THR A 288 23.34 21.45 0.06
C THR A 288 22.67 20.34 0.86
N THR A 289 23.23 19.95 2.02
CA THR A 289 22.57 19.02 2.94
C THR A 289 21.27 19.59 3.50
N GLN A 290 21.24 20.89 3.84
CA GLN A 290 20.03 21.54 4.33
C GLN A 290 18.89 21.51 3.31
N ALA A 291 19.19 21.62 2.01
CA ALA A 291 18.17 21.50 0.98
C ALA A 291 17.58 20.09 0.89
N ILE A 292 18.43 19.06 0.93
CA ILE A 292 17.99 17.66 0.99
C ILE A 292 17.14 17.43 2.26
N SER A 293 17.61 17.87 3.42
CA SER A 293 16.90 17.73 4.68
C SER A 293 15.57 18.48 4.72
N THR A 294 15.45 19.62 4.01
CA THR A 294 14.19 20.37 3.90
C THR A 294 13.17 19.60 3.08
N ALA A 295 13.59 18.99 1.97
CA ALA A 295 12.73 18.08 1.23
C ALA A 295 12.31 16.92 2.14
N VAL A 296 13.26 16.12 2.63
CA VAL A 296 13.00 14.90 3.43
C VAL A 296 12.11 15.17 4.65
N ARG A 297 12.40 16.21 5.44
CA ARG A 297 11.59 16.58 6.62
C ARG A 297 10.13 16.85 6.25
N ASN A 298 9.88 17.60 5.18
CA ASN A 298 8.52 17.88 4.74
C ASN A 298 7.75 16.59 4.39
N PHE A 299 8.43 15.56 3.89
CA PHE A 299 7.81 14.25 3.67
C PHE A 299 7.55 13.51 4.97
N ASP A 300 8.54 13.45 5.87
CA ASP A 300 8.44 12.73 7.14
C ASP A 300 7.36 13.33 8.06
N GLU A 301 7.17 14.66 8.02
CA GLU A 301 6.21 15.38 8.86
C GLU A 301 4.80 15.48 8.25
N VAL A 302 4.67 15.42 6.93
CA VAL A 302 3.39 15.66 6.24
C VAL A 302 2.93 14.45 5.42
N LEU A 303 3.69 14.05 4.38
CA LEU A 303 3.22 13.04 3.44
C LEU A 303 3.16 11.65 4.06
N ARG A 304 4.26 11.19 4.65
CA ARG A 304 4.36 9.85 5.25
C ARG A 304 3.27 9.60 6.30
N PRO A 305 3.05 10.45 7.32
CA PRO A 305 2.01 10.20 8.32
C PRO A 305 0.60 10.26 7.72
N GLN A 306 0.32 11.19 6.79
CA GLN A 306 -0.98 11.26 6.15
C GLN A 306 -1.27 10.00 5.32
N THR A 307 -0.30 9.52 4.52
CA THR A 307 -0.45 8.28 3.76
C THR A 307 -0.75 7.10 4.68
N GLY A 308 -0.01 6.96 5.78
CA GLY A 308 -0.25 5.92 6.77
C GLY A 308 -1.63 5.99 7.41
N GLN A 309 -2.12 7.20 7.73
CA GLN A 309 -3.47 7.41 8.27
C GLN A 309 -4.56 7.01 7.27
N LEU A 310 -4.44 7.41 6.00
CA LEU A 310 -5.43 7.06 4.97
C LEU A 310 -5.47 5.56 4.68
N LEU A 311 -4.30 4.92 4.62
CA LEU A 311 -4.22 3.46 4.46
C LEU A 311 -4.83 2.73 5.66
N GLN A 312 -4.57 3.20 6.89
CA GLN A 312 -5.17 2.62 8.09
C GLN A 312 -6.69 2.82 8.11
N GLN A 313 -7.19 4.00 7.76
CA GLN A 313 -8.62 4.27 7.64
C GLN A 313 -9.27 3.33 6.62
N ARG A 314 -8.63 3.10 5.47
CA ARG A 314 -9.12 2.14 4.48
C ARG A 314 -9.20 0.71 5.03
N LEU A 315 -8.18 0.28 5.77
CA LEU A 315 -8.16 -1.04 6.41
C LEU A 315 -9.29 -1.17 7.46
N ASP A 316 -9.53 -0.12 8.24
CA ASP A 316 -10.58 -0.08 9.26
C ASP A 316 -11.98 -0.14 8.61
N GLU A 317 -12.20 0.60 7.52
CA GLU A 317 -13.43 0.54 6.73
C GLU A 317 -13.69 -0.85 6.15
N LEU A 318 -12.66 -1.50 5.59
CA LEU A 318 -12.78 -2.87 5.05
C LEU A 318 -13.14 -3.86 6.17
N SER A 319 -12.53 -3.72 7.35
CA SER A 319 -12.82 -4.52 8.54
C SER A 319 -14.25 -4.31 9.04
N GLU A 320 -14.75 -3.07 9.05
CA GLU A 320 -16.14 -2.75 9.40
C GLU A 320 -17.13 -3.33 8.40
N ARG A 321 -16.88 -3.18 7.10
CA ARG A 321 -17.72 -3.74 6.03
C ARG A 321 -17.79 -5.27 6.15
N LEU A 322 -16.66 -5.93 6.39
CA LEU A 322 -16.61 -7.37 6.59
C LEU A 322 -17.45 -7.81 7.80
N ARG A 323 -17.26 -7.15 8.96
CA ARG A 323 -18.03 -7.43 10.18
C ARG A 323 -19.54 -7.24 9.96
N PHE A 324 -19.92 -6.12 9.35
CA PHE A 324 -21.32 -5.81 9.04
C PHE A 324 -21.95 -6.87 8.13
N GLN A 325 -21.26 -7.27 7.06
CA GLN A 325 -21.77 -8.28 6.13
C GLN A 325 -21.89 -9.66 6.76
N ILE A 326 -20.93 -10.08 7.59
CA ILE A 326 -21.01 -11.33 8.35
C ILE A 326 -22.24 -11.32 9.26
N VAL A 327 -22.46 -10.25 10.03
CA VAL A 327 -23.61 -10.12 10.93
C VAL A 327 -24.92 -10.12 10.14
N LEU A 328 -25.02 -9.31 9.09
CA LEU A 328 -26.21 -9.22 8.24
C LEU A 328 -26.57 -10.58 7.63
N SER A 329 -25.56 -11.32 7.19
CA SER A 329 -25.72 -12.61 6.54
C SER A 329 -26.08 -13.72 7.53
N ALA A 330 -25.51 -13.69 8.73
CA ALA A 330 -25.91 -14.58 9.82
C ALA A 330 -27.37 -14.34 10.21
N VAL A 331 -27.80 -13.08 10.36
CA VAL A 331 -29.20 -12.73 10.66
C VAL A 331 -30.13 -13.17 9.53
N ALA A 332 -29.78 -12.90 8.27
CA ALA A 332 -30.57 -13.33 7.12
C ALA A 332 -30.73 -14.86 7.05
N MET A 333 -29.65 -15.61 7.33
CA MET A 333 -29.68 -17.07 7.37
C MET A 333 -30.56 -17.60 8.50
N LEU A 334 -30.52 -16.97 9.69
CA LEU A 334 -31.39 -17.31 10.82
C LEU A 334 -32.87 -17.04 10.50
N VAL A 335 -33.19 -15.90 9.89
CA VAL A 335 -34.55 -15.56 9.46
C VAL A 335 -35.05 -16.54 8.39
N ALA A 336 -34.21 -16.86 7.40
CA ALA A 336 -34.56 -17.84 6.38
C ALA A 336 -34.82 -19.23 6.99
N GLY A 337 -33.94 -19.70 7.88
CA GLY A 337 -34.12 -20.95 8.61
C GLY A 337 -35.39 -20.98 9.45
N TYR A 338 -35.70 -19.88 10.15
CA TYR A 338 -36.94 -19.70 10.91
C TYR A 338 -38.19 -19.79 10.01
N LEU A 339 -38.23 -19.04 8.91
CA LEU A 339 -39.36 -19.04 7.98
C LEU A 339 -39.55 -20.41 7.31
N PHE A 340 -38.47 -21.05 6.86
CA PHE A 340 -38.54 -22.41 6.30
C PHE A 340 -39.09 -23.42 7.31
N THR A 341 -38.65 -23.34 8.57
CA THR A 341 -39.14 -24.21 9.65
C THR A 341 -40.61 -23.93 9.94
N ALA A 342 -41.03 -22.67 9.98
CA ALA A 342 -42.42 -22.28 10.19
C ALA A 342 -43.35 -22.79 9.07
N VAL A 343 -42.95 -22.62 7.80
CA VAL A 343 -43.69 -23.14 6.64
C VAL A 343 -43.78 -24.66 6.67
N TYR A 344 -42.68 -25.35 7.01
CA TYR A 344 -42.68 -26.81 7.15
C TYR A 344 -43.68 -27.29 8.23
N LEU A 345 -43.67 -26.67 9.42
CA LEU A 345 -44.57 -27.02 10.50
C LEU A 345 -46.04 -26.75 10.12
N ALA A 346 -46.32 -25.64 9.43
CA ALA A 346 -47.66 -25.32 8.95
C ALA A 346 -48.20 -26.38 7.97
N ILE A 347 -47.41 -26.75 6.95
CA ILE A 347 -47.83 -27.72 5.93
C ILE A 347 -48.02 -29.12 6.52
N VAL A 348 -47.10 -29.58 7.38
CA VAL A 348 -47.23 -30.90 8.02
C VAL A 348 -48.46 -30.97 8.93
N ARG A 349 -48.78 -29.89 9.63
CA ARG A 349 -50.02 -29.80 10.43
C ARG A 349 -51.26 -29.91 9.54
N SER A 350 -51.35 -29.10 8.48
CA SER A 350 -52.47 -29.12 7.53
C SER A 350 -52.69 -30.52 6.91
N VAL A 351 -51.61 -31.19 6.49
CA VAL A 351 -51.69 -32.56 5.93
C VAL A 351 -52.18 -33.58 6.97
N ARG A 352 -51.74 -33.46 8.24
CA ARG A 352 -52.20 -34.36 9.32
C ARG A 352 -53.67 -34.15 9.64
N GLU A 353 -54.15 -32.91 9.71
CA GLU A 353 -55.56 -32.57 9.95
C GLU A 353 -56.47 -33.16 8.85
N LEU A 354 -56.11 -32.94 7.58
CA LEU A 354 -56.85 -33.51 6.45
C LEU A 354 -56.82 -35.05 6.44
N SER A 355 -55.66 -35.66 6.71
CA SER A 355 -55.54 -37.12 6.77
C SER A 355 -56.37 -37.73 7.89
N ALA A 356 -56.42 -37.08 9.05
CA ALA A 356 -57.26 -37.50 10.18
C ALA A 356 -58.75 -37.40 9.84
N GLY A 357 -59.19 -36.29 9.23
CA GLY A 357 -60.56 -36.11 8.75
C GLY A 357 -60.98 -37.19 7.76
N ALA A 358 -60.15 -37.44 6.73
CA ALA A 358 -60.42 -38.46 5.73
C ALA A 358 -60.51 -39.88 6.32
N LYS A 359 -59.66 -40.22 7.30
CA LYS A 359 -59.72 -41.52 7.99
C LYS A 359 -61.02 -41.71 8.77
N ARG A 360 -61.53 -40.66 9.43
CA ARG A 360 -62.80 -40.71 10.18
C ARG A 360 -63.99 -40.86 9.24
N TYR A 361 -63.97 -40.11 8.13
CA TYR A 361 -64.97 -40.23 7.07
C TYR A 361 -65.01 -41.65 6.48
N ALA A 362 -63.85 -42.24 6.16
CA ALA A 362 -63.73 -43.62 5.67
C ALA A 362 -64.16 -44.68 6.70
N ALA A 363 -64.06 -44.38 7.99
CA ALA A 363 -64.56 -45.23 9.07
C ALA A 363 -66.07 -45.11 9.31
N GLY A 364 -66.79 -44.29 8.52
CA GLY A 364 -68.24 -44.13 8.58
C GLY A 364 -68.73 -43.06 9.56
N ASP A 365 -67.85 -42.23 10.12
CA ASP A 365 -68.22 -41.10 10.98
C ASP A 365 -68.54 -39.86 10.14
N TYR A 366 -69.75 -39.81 9.59
CA TYR A 366 -70.25 -38.70 8.77
C TYR A 366 -70.79 -37.51 9.58
N ARG A 367 -70.72 -37.56 10.91
CA ARG A 367 -71.29 -36.53 11.79
C ARG A 367 -70.26 -35.51 12.28
N THR A 368 -68.98 -35.79 12.08
CA THR A 368 -67.89 -34.92 12.54
C THR A 368 -67.40 -34.00 11.41
N ARG A 369 -67.36 -32.70 11.69
CA ARG A 369 -66.74 -31.72 10.79
C ARG A 369 -65.22 -31.77 10.93
N VAL A 370 -64.52 -31.64 9.81
CA VAL A 370 -63.07 -31.45 9.80
C VAL A 370 -62.78 -30.01 10.22
N ASP A 371 -62.31 -29.83 11.44
CA ASP A 371 -61.81 -28.54 11.93
C ASP A 371 -60.39 -28.33 11.38
N PHE A 372 -60.25 -27.45 10.40
CA PHE A 372 -59.02 -27.20 9.67
C PHE A 372 -58.45 -25.84 10.06
N SER A 373 -57.24 -25.82 10.59
CA SER A 373 -56.68 -24.66 11.26
C SER A 373 -56.06 -23.61 10.31
N ALA A 374 -55.71 -24.00 9.09
CA ALA A 374 -55.08 -23.12 8.11
C ALA A 374 -56.09 -22.41 7.20
N ARG A 375 -55.73 -21.23 6.70
CA ARG A 375 -56.51 -20.41 5.74
C ARG A 375 -55.80 -20.31 4.37
N ASP A 376 -55.08 -21.36 4.02
CA ASP A 376 -54.35 -21.49 2.76
C ASP A 376 -55.20 -22.26 1.72
N GLU A 377 -54.61 -22.59 0.57
CA GLU A 377 -55.27 -23.31 -0.52
C GLU A 377 -55.82 -24.69 -0.09
N LEU A 378 -55.30 -25.28 0.99
CA LEU A 378 -55.78 -26.56 1.52
C LEU A 378 -57.10 -26.43 2.30
N SER A 379 -57.49 -25.21 2.70
CA SER A 379 -58.78 -24.95 3.35
C SER A 379 -59.97 -25.20 2.42
N GLU A 380 -59.81 -24.99 1.11
CA GLU A 380 -60.83 -25.29 0.09
C GLU A 380 -61.12 -26.80 0.03
N VAL A 381 -60.08 -27.63 0.18
CA VAL A 381 -60.21 -29.09 0.24
C VAL A 381 -60.89 -29.52 1.53
N ALA A 382 -60.53 -28.93 2.68
CA ALA A 382 -61.18 -29.21 3.94
C ALA A 382 -62.68 -28.85 3.93
N ALA A 383 -63.04 -27.75 3.26
CA ALA A 383 -64.43 -27.31 3.12
C ALA A 383 -65.29 -28.34 2.38
N GLN A 384 -64.74 -29.06 1.39
CA GLN A 384 -65.46 -30.12 0.66
C GLN A 384 -65.84 -31.32 1.53
N PHE A 385 -65.12 -31.58 2.63
CA PHE A 385 -65.49 -32.64 3.59
C PHE A 385 -66.61 -32.22 4.55
N ASN A 386 -66.93 -30.92 4.60
CA ASN A 386 -67.91 -30.34 5.53
C ASN A 386 -69.25 -29.97 4.86
N VAL A 387 -69.46 -30.44 3.62
CA VAL A 387 -70.68 -30.21 2.80
C VAL A 387 -71.81 -31.15 3.21
#